data_AF-A0A535AGT6-F1
#
_entry.id   AF-A0A535AGT6-F1
#
_cell.length_a   1.000
_cell.length_b   1.000
_cell.length_c   1.000
_cell.angle_alpha   90.00
_cell.angle_beta   90.00
_cell.angle_gamma   90.00
#
_symmetry.space_group_name_H-M   'P 1'
#
loop_
_entity.id
_entity.type
_entity.pdbx_description
1 polymer ?
#
loop_
_entity_poly.entity_id
_entity_poly.type
_entity_poly.pdbx_seq_one_letter_code
_entity_poly.pdbx_strand_id
1 'polypeptide(L)'
;MNAATGWIPGGCNAGGGPFFYVTHDGGRTWNDTAITVPAGFSGNCICSIVSLRFSDARNGVFVLTDYSSGKLPQSVIYATGNGGASWQPGPSLPAQTYEVFFIDPSHGWTIDGKASNSILSTSDGGQHWSTVGTIPSTQGVMDLQFVNATVGWALGSEPTGNTLIKTSDGGRTWTTQLSR
;
A
#
# COMPACT_ATOMS: atom_id res chain seq x y z
N MET A 1 -18.66 8.29 1.64
CA MET A 1 -17.84 9.09 0.71
C MET A 1 -18.78 9.85 -0.21
N ASN A 2 -18.56 11.14 -0.44
CA ASN A 2 -19.29 11.84 -1.51
C ASN A 2 -18.67 11.40 -2.85
N ALA A 3 -19.47 11.21 -3.89
CA ALA A 3 -18.97 10.79 -5.21
C ALA A 3 -18.21 11.93 -5.94
N ALA A 4 -18.03 13.08 -5.29
CA ALA A 4 -17.45 14.28 -5.89
C ALA A 4 -15.93 14.36 -5.67
N THR A 5 -15.41 13.80 -4.57
CA THR A 5 -13.98 13.86 -4.26
C THR A 5 -13.25 12.60 -4.71
N GLY A 6 -12.13 12.77 -5.42
CA GLY A 6 -11.31 11.68 -5.92
C GLY A 6 -9.83 12.06 -5.96
N TRP A 7 -8.96 11.05 -5.90
CA TRP A 7 -7.51 11.21 -5.78
C TRP A 7 -6.80 10.26 -6.73
N ILE A 8 -5.82 10.76 -7.48
CA ILE A 8 -4.97 9.97 -8.37
C ILE A 8 -3.50 10.30 -8.06
N PRO A 9 -2.65 9.32 -7.76
CA PRO A 9 -1.21 9.54 -7.65
C PRO A 9 -0.63 10.22 -8.90
N GLY A 10 0.06 11.33 -8.70
CA GLY A 10 0.88 11.98 -9.73
C GLY A 10 2.25 11.30 -9.87
N GLY A 11 2.87 11.43 -11.05
CA GLY A 11 4.22 10.91 -11.28
C GLY A 11 5.30 11.81 -10.68
N CYS A 12 6.30 11.23 -10.02
CA CYS A 12 7.38 12.00 -9.38
C CYS A 12 8.26 12.79 -10.39
N ASN A 13 8.26 12.45 -11.68
CA ASN A 13 9.24 12.94 -12.69
C ASN A 13 9.18 14.44 -13.07
N ALA A 14 8.27 15.24 -12.49
CA ALA A 14 8.10 16.65 -12.83
C ALA A 14 8.94 17.62 -11.95
N GLY A 15 10.03 17.14 -11.31
CA GLY A 15 10.98 18.00 -10.57
C GLY A 15 10.44 18.65 -9.29
N GLY A 16 9.21 18.31 -8.87
CA GLY A 16 8.53 18.88 -7.69
C GLY A 16 8.24 17.89 -6.56
N GLY A 17 8.66 16.62 -6.69
CA GLY A 17 8.36 15.56 -5.72
C GLY A 17 7.02 14.84 -5.94
N PRO A 18 6.62 13.92 -5.05
CA PRO A 18 5.35 13.21 -5.11
C PRO A 18 4.17 14.16 -4.88
N PHE A 19 3.07 13.93 -5.58
CA PHE A 19 1.85 14.72 -5.47
C PHE A 19 0.61 13.87 -5.80
N PHE A 20 -0.58 14.40 -5.53
CA PHE A 20 -1.85 13.86 -6.02
C PHE A 20 -2.53 14.83 -6.98
N TYR A 21 -3.18 14.31 -8.01
CA TYR A 21 -4.30 15.01 -8.65
C TYR A 21 -5.56 14.80 -7.80
N VAL A 22 -6.24 15.89 -7.48
CA VAL A 22 -7.44 15.91 -6.63
C VAL A 22 -8.59 16.54 -7.38
N THR A 23 -9.73 15.85 -7.40
CA THR A 23 -10.99 16.39 -7.88
C THR A 23 -11.95 16.59 -6.70
N HIS A 24 -12.82 17.60 -6.81
CA HIS A 24 -13.94 17.82 -5.88
C HIS A 24 -15.29 17.95 -6.61
N ASP A 25 -15.32 17.65 -7.91
CA ASP A 25 -16.50 17.80 -8.77
C ASP A 25 -16.82 16.52 -9.58
N GLY A 26 -16.36 15.37 -9.08
CA GLY A 26 -16.61 14.06 -9.70
C GLY A 26 -15.72 13.80 -10.92
N GLY A 27 -14.52 14.38 -10.95
CA GLY A 27 -13.52 14.17 -11.99
C GLY A 27 -13.64 15.11 -13.19
N ARG A 28 -14.42 16.20 -13.10
CA ARG A 28 -14.51 17.20 -14.17
C ARG A 28 -13.31 18.13 -14.18
N THR A 29 -12.83 18.52 -13.01
CA THR A 29 -11.59 19.30 -12.84
C THR A 29 -10.67 18.64 -11.82
N TRP A 30 -9.37 18.86 -12.02
CA TRP A 30 -8.30 18.27 -11.22
C TRP A 30 -7.28 19.35 -10.88
N ASN A 31 -6.87 19.41 -9.61
CA ASN A 31 -5.78 20.26 -9.13
C ASN A 31 -4.69 19.38 -8.51
N ASP A 32 -3.44 19.80 -8.60
CA ASP A 32 -2.34 19.11 -7.94
C ASP A 32 -2.22 19.50 -6.46
N THR A 33 -1.87 18.54 -5.62
CA THR A 33 -1.55 18.74 -4.20
C THR A 33 -0.25 18.02 -3.90
N ALA A 34 0.81 18.80 -3.65
CA ALA A 34 2.13 18.27 -3.34
C ALA A 34 2.13 17.53 -1.99
N ILE A 35 2.92 16.46 -1.91
CA ILE A 35 3.15 15.70 -0.68
C ILE A 35 4.49 16.10 -0.10
N THR A 36 4.48 16.45 1.20
CA THR A 36 5.71 16.72 1.93
C THR A 36 6.51 15.43 2.09
N VAL A 37 7.68 15.40 1.48
CA VAL A 37 8.62 14.27 1.54
C VAL A 37 9.39 14.30 2.87
N PRO A 38 9.62 13.16 3.54
CA PRO A 38 10.36 13.12 4.80
C PRO A 38 11.84 13.46 4.58
N ALA A 39 12.52 13.94 5.63
CA ALA A 39 13.96 14.18 5.58
C ALA A 39 14.71 12.87 5.27
N GLY A 40 15.66 12.92 4.32
CA GLY A 40 16.49 11.77 3.92
C GLY A 40 16.02 11.06 2.64
N PHE A 41 14.81 11.33 2.17
CA PHE A 41 14.36 10.93 0.83
C PHE A 41 15.02 11.86 -0.19
N SER A 42 15.62 11.30 -1.23
CA SER A 42 16.24 12.15 -2.25
C SER A 42 15.13 12.70 -3.16
N GLY A 43 15.02 14.02 -3.28
CA GLY A 43 14.04 14.66 -4.16
C GLY A 43 14.23 14.36 -5.66
N ASN A 44 15.17 13.46 -6.01
CA ASN A 44 15.48 13.03 -7.37
C ASN A 44 14.85 11.66 -7.63
N CYS A 45 13.93 11.64 -8.59
CA CYS A 45 12.71 10.85 -8.56
C CYS A 45 12.80 9.43 -9.09
N ILE A 46 12.68 8.45 -8.19
CA ILE A 46 11.94 7.21 -8.45
C ILE A 46 11.14 6.95 -7.17
N CYS A 47 9.91 7.45 -7.12
CA CYS A 47 8.99 7.14 -6.02
C CYS A 47 7.65 6.61 -6.55
N SER A 48 6.99 5.79 -5.75
CA SER A 48 5.63 5.33 -6.01
C SER A 48 4.74 5.67 -4.82
N ILE A 49 3.49 6.02 -5.12
CA ILE A 49 2.43 6.08 -4.13
C ILE A 49 1.53 4.86 -4.37
N VAL A 50 1.42 4.01 -3.35
CA VAL A 50 0.65 2.77 -3.41
C VAL A 50 -0.35 2.72 -2.26
N SER A 51 -1.33 1.81 -2.38
CA SER A 51 -2.35 1.59 -1.37
C SER A 51 -3.09 2.86 -0.88
N LEU A 52 -3.32 3.84 -1.77
CA LEU A 52 -4.17 4.99 -1.45
C LEU A 52 -5.60 4.53 -1.17
N ARG A 53 -6.06 4.71 0.07
CA ARG A 53 -7.36 4.26 0.56
C ARG A 53 -7.97 5.25 1.53
N PHE A 54 -9.28 5.39 1.46
CA PHE A 54 -10.08 6.17 2.40
C PHE A 54 -11.10 5.24 3.05
N SER A 55 -11.10 5.16 4.38
CA SER A 55 -12.10 4.40 5.13
C SER A 55 -13.41 5.19 5.26
N ASP A 56 -13.30 6.52 5.27
CA ASP A 56 -14.43 7.45 5.22
C ASP A 56 -14.02 8.77 4.52
N ALA A 57 -14.86 9.81 4.59
CA ALA A 57 -14.60 11.09 3.92
C ALA A 57 -13.45 11.91 4.54
N ARG A 58 -12.96 11.53 5.72
CA ARG A 58 -11.93 12.22 6.49
C ARG A 58 -10.67 11.40 6.65
N ASN A 59 -10.81 10.10 6.88
CA ASN A 59 -9.73 9.21 7.25
C ASN A 59 -9.19 8.46 6.04
N GLY A 60 -7.90 8.63 5.76
CA GLY A 60 -7.25 8.00 4.62
C GLY A 60 -5.79 7.67 4.90
N VAL A 61 -5.25 6.77 4.07
CA VAL A 61 -3.89 6.24 4.15
C VAL A 61 -3.32 6.06 2.75
N PHE A 62 -2.00 6.23 2.62
CA PHE A 62 -1.24 5.74 1.48
C PHE A 62 0.17 5.39 1.92
N VAL A 63 0.91 4.70 1.06
CA VAL A 63 2.34 4.44 1.27
C VAL A 63 3.14 5.13 0.20
N LEU A 64 4.14 5.91 0.61
CA LEU A 64 5.14 6.49 -0.26
C LEU A 64 6.38 5.60 -0.23
N THR A 65 6.78 5.05 -1.38
CA THR A 65 8.01 4.27 -1.52
C THR A 65 9.02 5.04 -2.33
N ASP A 66 10.20 5.23 -1.76
CA ASP A 66 11.37 5.80 -2.43
C ASP A 66 12.32 4.69 -2.86
N TYR A 67 12.68 4.71 -4.15
CA TYR A 67 13.65 3.82 -4.78
C TYR A 67 14.97 4.52 -5.07
N SER A 68 15.09 5.79 -4.73
CA SER A 68 16.30 6.56 -4.94
C SER A 68 17.43 6.03 -4.03
N SER A 69 18.65 6.00 -4.57
CA SER A 69 19.93 5.75 -3.87
C SER A 69 20.58 4.36 -3.86
N GLY A 70 20.22 3.40 -4.72
CA GLY A 70 20.94 2.12 -4.80
C GLY A 70 20.96 1.31 -3.48
N LYS A 71 20.14 1.74 -2.53
CA LYS A 71 19.79 1.06 -1.28
C LYS A 71 18.46 0.35 -1.46
N LEU A 72 18.08 -0.45 -0.48
CA LEU A 72 16.75 -1.05 -0.43
C LEU A 72 15.67 0.04 -0.41
N PRO A 73 14.53 -0.15 -1.10
CA PRO A 73 13.44 0.82 -1.10
C PRO A 73 13.01 1.18 0.32
N GLN A 74 12.76 2.46 0.55
CA GLN A 74 12.25 2.98 1.82
C GLN A 74 10.79 3.36 1.67
N SER A 75 9.92 2.73 2.45
CA SER A 75 8.47 2.97 2.39
C SER A 75 7.99 3.62 3.69
N VAL A 76 7.28 4.73 3.58
CA VAL A 76 6.69 5.46 4.72
C VAL A 76 5.17 5.47 4.58
N ILE A 77 4.48 5.17 5.67
CA ILE A 77 3.03 5.20 5.74
C ILE A 77 2.60 6.65 6.00
N TYR A 78 1.66 7.16 5.22
CA TYR A 78 1.06 8.47 5.42
C TYR A 78 -0.41 8.33 5.79
N ALA A 79 -0.88 9.16 6.71
CA ALA A 79 -2.29 9.20 7.09
C ALA A 79 -2.86 10.62 7.03
N THR A 80 -4.16 10.71 6.83
CA THR A 80 -4.94 11.94 6.94
C THR A 80 -6.17 11.69 7.81
N GLY A 81 -6.56 12.69 8.60
CA GLY A 81 -7.84 12.73 9.33
C GLY A 81 -8.75 13.88 8.89
N ASN A 82 -8.37 14.59 7.82
CA ASN A 82 -9.06 15.77 7.31
C ASN A 82 -9.35 15.68 5.80
N GLY A 83 -9.56 14.47 5.30
CA GLY A 83 -10.02 14.23 3.93
C GLY A 83 -8.94 14.49 2.88
N GLY A 84 -7.67 14.39 3.26
CA GLY A 84 -6.53 14.63 2.38
C GLY A 84 -6.12 16.11 2.27
N ALA A 85 -6.75 17.02 3.02
CA ALA A 85 -6.32 18.42 3.07
C ALA A 85 -4.88 18.57 3.60
N SER A 86 -4.44 17.65 4.47
CA SER A 86 -3.04 17.47 4.83
C SER A 86 -2.74 15.99 5.09
N TRP A 87 -1.54 15.56 4.74
CA TRP A 87 -1.04 14.21 4.98
C TRP A 87 0.13 14.24 5.95
N GLN A 88 0.10 13.39 6.97
CA GLN A 88 1.15 13.30 7.98
C GLN A 88 1.96 12.02 7.76
N PRO A 89 3.30 12.09 7.72
CA PRO A 89 4.14 10.90 7.70
C PRO A 89 4.06 10.17 9.05
N GLY A 90 3.98 8.85 8.98
CA GLY A 90 3.96 7.93 10.11
C GLY A 90 5.17 7.00 10.09
N PRO A 91 5.04 5.77 10.61
CA PRO A 91 6.14 4.82 10.67
C PRO A 91 6.54 4.31 9.27
N SER A 92 7.79 3.85 9.16
CA SER A 92 8.27 3.15 7.96
C SER A 92 7.80 1.70 7.96
N LEU A 93 7.61 1.13 6.77
CA LEU A 93 7.38 -0.31 6.64
C LEU A 93 8.62 -1.10 7.10
N PRO A 94 8.43 -2.38 7.51
CA PRO A 94 9.54 -3.29 7.74
C PRO A 94 10.45 -3.37 6.50
N ALA A 95 11.76 -3.48 6.72
CA ALA A 95 12.74 -3.51 5.64
C ALA A 95 12.58 -4.74 4.74
N GLN A 96 12.78 -4.56 3.44
CA GLN A 96 12.64 -5.61 2.42
C GLN A 96 11.24 -6.22 2.32
N THR A 97 10.22 -5.41 2.55
CA THR A 97 8.83 -5.79 2.25
C THR A 97 8.47 -5.43 0.82
N TYR A 98 7.52 -6.17 0.26
CA TYR A 98 6.94 -5.92 -1.05
C TYR A 98 5.45 -6.25 -1.01
N GLU A 99 4.67 -5.71 -1.94
CA GLU A 99 3.21 -5.64 -1.88
C GLU A 99 2.69 -5.10 -0.54
N VAL A 100 2.10 -3.91 -0.55
CA VAL A 100 1.53 -3.32 0.65
C VAL A 100 0.08 -2.95 0.39
N PHE A 101 -0.75 -3.32 1.34
CA PHE A 101 -2.18 -3.06 1.28
C PHE A 101 -2.72 -2.66 2.64
N PHE A 102 -3.43 -1.54 2.69
CA PHE A 102 -4.22 -1.11 3.84
C PHE A 102 -5.70 -1.13 3.47
N ILE A 103 -6.57 -1.55 4.39
CA ILE A 103 -8.03 -1.36 4.22
C ILE A 103 -8.49 -0.01 4.80
N ASP A 104 -7.78 0.46 5.81
CA ASP A 104 -8.04 1.70 6.55
C ASP A 104 -6.71 2.19 7.17
N PRO A 105 -6.68 3.37 7.82
CA PRO A 105 -5.44 3.90 8.39
C PRO A 105 -4.79 3.09 9.51
N SER A 106 -5.49 2.10 10.08
CA SER A 106 -4.99 1.26 11.17
C SER A 106 -4.61 -0.16 10.73
N HIS A 107 -5.33 -0.74 9.77
CA HIS A 107 -5.18 -2.14 9.38
C HIS A 107 -4.50 -2.29 8.03
N GLY A 108 -3.37 -2.99 8.02
CA GLY A 108 -2.59 -3.25 6.80
C GLY A 108 -1.88 -4.59 6.80
N TRP A 109 -1.46 -4.98 5.61
CA TRP A 109 -0.70 -6.19 5.31
C TRP A 109 0.44 -5.86 4.37
N THR A 110 1.54 -6.59 4.53
CA THR A 110 2.64 -6.59 3.56
C THR A 110 3.34 -7.94 3.55
N ILE A 111 4.16 -8.19 2.54
CA ILE A 111 4.85 -9.47 2.38
C ILE A 111 6.33 -9.26 2.72
N ASP A 112 6.85 -10.11 3.59
CA ASP A 112 8.26 -10.12 3.95
C ASP A 112 9.08 -10.79 2.84
N GLY A 113 9.88 -9.98 2.14
CA GLY A 113 10.77 -10.42 1.08
C GLY A 113 11.97 -11.26 1.56
N LYS A 114 12.25 -11.32 2.87
CA LYS A 114 13.30 -12.19 3.42
C LYS A 114 12.82 -13.60 3.75
N ALA A 115 11.50 -13.79 3.91
CA ALA A 115 10.96 -14.95 4.60
C ALA A 115 9.91 -15.71 3.77
N SER A 116 10.24 -16.08 2.53
CA SER A 116 9.45 -17.00 1.70
C SER A 116 7.95 -16.66 1.62
N ASN A 117 7.61 -15.40 1.36
CA ASN A 117 6.23 -14.92 1.27
C ASN A 117 5.46 -14.94 2.60
N SER A 118 6.16 -14.80 3.73
CA SER A 118 5.53 -14.54 5.02
C SER A 118 4.72 -13.26 4.96
N ILE A 119 3.48 -13.29 5.42
CA ILE A 119 2.62 -12.11 5.50
C ILE A 119 2.75 -11.47 6.88
N LEU A 120 3.06 -10.18 6.88
CA LEU A 120 3.04 -9.32 8.05
C LEU A 120 1.71 -8.57 8.08
N SER A 121 1.17 -8.35 9.28
CA SER A 121 -0.02 -7.52 9.48
C SER A 121 0.19 -6.52 10.60
N THR A 122 -0.50 -5.38 10.50
CA THR A 122 -0.61 -4.34 11.52
C THR A 122 -2.08 -4.02 11.79
N SER A 123 -2.36 -3.56 13.00
CA SER A 123 -3.67 -3.03 13.44
C SER A 123 -3.54 -1.67 14.14
N ASP A 124 -2.37 -1.05 14.08
CA ASP A 124 -2.04 0.22 14.73
C ASP A 124 -1.38 1.23 13.77
N GLY A 125 -1.68 1.12 12.48
CA GLY A 125 -1.17 2.03 11.45
C GLY A 125 0.31 1.83 11.14
N GLY A 126 0.81 0.62 11.37
CA GLY A 126 2.18 0.21 11.08
C GLY A 126 3.20 0.54 12.16
N GLN A 127 2.77 0.88 13.37
CA GLN A 127 3.68 1.05 14.52
C GLN A 127 4.29 -0.30 14.91
N HIS A 128 3.47 -1.35 14.85
CA HIS A 128 3.91 -2.74 15.05
C HIS A 128 3.42 -3.62 13.91
N TRP A 129 4.32 -4.50 13.45
CA TRP A 129 4.05 -5.51 12.43
C TRP A 129 4.33 -6.89 13.01
N SER A 130 3.43 -7.84 12.77
CA SER A 130 3.59 -9.22 13.21
C SER A 130 3.36 -10.18 12.04
N THR A 131 4.18 -11.22 11.94
CA THR A 131 3.94 -12.32 11.00
C THR A 131 2.68 -13.07 11.39
N VAL A 132 1.73 -13.16 10.46
CA VAL A 132 0.44 -13.85 10.70
C VAL A 132 0.34 -15.19 9.99
N GLY A 133 1.10 -15.41 8.92
CA GLY A 133 1.10 -16.64 8.16
C GLY A 133 2.04 -16.58 6.96
N THR A 134 1.85 -17.48 6.01
CA THR A 134 2.64 -17.54 4.77
C THR A 134 1.70 -17.80 3.59
N ILE A 135 1.86 -17.03 2.52
CA ILE A 135 1.09 -17.24 1.28
C ILE A 135 1.73 -18.41 0.52
N PRO A 136 0.98 -19.48 0.19
CA PRO A 136 1.53 -20.63 -0.51
C PRO A 136 1.75 -20.30 -1.99
N SER A 137 2.90 -19.70 -2.29
CA SER A 137 3.35 -19.48 -3.66
C SER A 137 4.85 -19.74 -3.81
N THR A 138 5.27 -20.34 -4.93
CA THR A 138 6.67 -20.77 -5.13
C THR A 138 7.56 -19.73 -5.80
N GLN A 139 7.02 -18.85 -6.64
CA GLN A 139 7.81 -17.82 -7.34
C GLN A 139 7.59 -16.39 -6.81
N GLY A 140 6.58 -16.20 -5.94
CA GLY A 140 6.31 -14.92 -5.30
C GLY A 140 4.85 -14.51 -5.41
N VAL A 141 4.50 -13.41 -4.77
CA VAL A 141 3.14 -12.86 -4.79
C VAL A 141 3.12 -11.61 -5.65
N MET A 142 2.19 -11.56 -6.61
CA MET A 142 2.06 -10.48 -7.58
C MET A 142 1.11 -9.37 -7.14
N ASP A 143 0.12 -9.69 -6.31
CA ASP A 143 -0.85 -8.74 -5.77
C ASP A 143 -1.46 -9.32 -4.49
N LEU A 144 -1.84 -8.44 -3.57
CA LEU A 144 -2.46 -8.74 -2.30
C LEU A 144 -3.56 -7.71 -2.03
N GLN A 145 -4.80 -8.16 -1.88
CA GLN A 145 -5.94 -7.29 -1.60
C GLN A 145 -6.81 -7.89 -0.50
N PHE A 146 -7.30 -7.04 0.40
CA PHE A 146 -8.28 -7.42 1.43
C PHE A 146 -9.55 -6.58 1.27
N VAL A 147 -10.70 -7.20 1.53
CA VAL A 147 -12.00 -6.49 1.55
C VAL A 147 -12.42 -6.11 2.97
N ASN A 148 -11.83 -6.76 3.97
CA ASN A 148 -11.93 -6.44 5.40
C ASN A 148 -10.76 -7.09 6.14
N ALA A 149 -10.72 -6.96 7.47
CA ALA A 149 -9.59 -7.44 8.28
C ALA A 149 -9.39 -8.96 8.28
N THR A 150 -10.34 -9.75 7.79
CA THR A 150 -10.26 -11.22 7.80
C THR A 150 -10.27 -11.86 6.41
N VAL A 151 -10.89 -11.23 5.42
CA VAL A 151 -11.07 -11.79 4.08
C VAL A 151 -10.22 -11.04 3.06
N GLY A 152 -9.38 -11.79 2.36
CA GLY A 152 -8.49 -11.27 1.33
C GLY A 152 -8.06 -12.32 0.32
N TRP A 153 -7.39 -11.86 -0.73
CA TRP A 153 -6.88 -12.67 -1.81
C TRP A 153 -5.46 -12.26 -2.18
N ALA A 154 -4.69 -13.24 -2.60
CA ALA A 154 -3.37 -13.07 -3.17
C ALA A 154 -3.33 -13.70 -4.56
N LEU A 155 -2.60 -13.07 -5.48
CA LEU A 155 -2.24 -13.65 -6.75
C LEU A 155 -0.82 -14.22 -6.65
N GLY A 156 -0.70 -15.54 -6.48
CA GLY A 156 0.59 -16.23 -6.43
C GLY A 156 1.13 -16.55 -7.84
N SER A 157 2.45 -16.54 -7.99
CA SER A 157 3.14 -16.95 -9.22
C SER A 157 3.69 -18.37 -9.07
N GLU A 158 3.36 -19.24 -10.03
CA GLU A 158 3.85 -20.62 -10.10
C GLU A 158 4.50 -20.89 -11.47
N PRO A 159 5.37 -21.92 -11.59
CA PRO A 159 6.03 -22.25 -12.86
C PRO A 159 5.08 -22.50 -14.04
N THR A 160 3.84 -22.92 -13.79
CA THR A 160 2.84 -23.23 -14.83
C THR A 160 1.85 -22.09 -15.08
N GLY A 161 1.84 -21.06 -14.24
CA GLY A 161 0.87 -19.97 -14.32
C GLY A 161 0.58 -19.34 -12.96
N ASN A 162 -0.37 -18.40 -12.94
CA ASN A 162 -0.74 -17.71 -11.70
C ASN A 162 -1.85 -18.48 -10.96
N THR A 163 -1.80 -18.40 -9.64
CA THR A 163 -2.79 -19.01 -8.73
C THR A 163 -3.53 -17.93 -7.94
N LEU A 164 -4.84 -18.06 -7.82
CA LEU A 164 -5.66 -17.22 -6.95
C LEU A 164 -5.85 -17.93 -5.61
N ILE A 165 -5.41 -17.28 -4.54
CA ILE A 165 -5.40 -17.85 -3.19
C ILE A 165 -6.21 -16.94 -2.28
N LYS A 166 -7.06 -17.51 -1.43
CA LYS A 166 -7.96 -16.77 -0.53
C LYS A 166 -7.64 -17.03 0.93
N THR A 167 -7.77 -16.02 1.77
CA THR A 167 -7.84 -16.15 3.22
C THR A 167 -9.21 -15.73 3.75
N SER A 168 -9.59 -16.25 4.93
CA SER A 168 -10.78 -15.85 5.67
C SER A 168 -10.51 -15.57 7.16
N ASP A 169 -9.23 -15.55 7.55
CA ASP A 169 -8.77 -15.36 8.92
C ASP A 169 -7.63 -14.33 9.02
N GLY A 170 -7.56 -13.39 8.08
CA GLY A 170 -6.61 -12.27 8.10
C GLY A 170 -5.21 -12.63 7.62
N GLY A 171 -5.09 -13.70 6.84
CA GLY A 171 -3.83 -14.18 6.28
C GLY A 171 -3.11 -15.24 7.11
N ARG A 172 -3.78 -15.81 8.13
CA ARG A 172 -3.20 -16.91 8.93
C ARG A 172 -3.22 -18.22 8.17
N THR A 173 -4.31 -18.49 7.47
CA THR A 173 -4.43 -19.62 6.55
C THR A 173 -4.92 -19.18 5.19
N TRP A 174 -4.52 -19.94 4.17
CA TRP A 174 -4.76 -19.65 2.76
C TRP A 174 -5.24 -20.90 2.04
N THR A 175 -6.22 -20.75 1.16
CA THR A 175 -6.77 -21.83 0.34
C THR A 175 -6.77 -21.43 -1.12
N THR A 176 -6.15 -22.25 -1.97
CA THR A 176 -6.18 -22.07 -3.42
C THR A 176 -7.63 -22.16 -3.93
N GLN A 177 -8.05 -21.16 -4.69
CA GLN A 177 -9.37 -21.10 -5.34
C GLN A 177 -9.29 -21.47 -6.82
N LEU A 178 -8.21 -21.07 -7.48
CA LEU A 178 -7.97 -21.33 -8.90
C LEU A 178 -6.46 -21.48 -9.13
N SER A 179 -6.08 -22.52 -9.85
CA SER A 179 -4.74 -22.69 -10.41
C SER A 179 -4.85 -22.98 -11.91
N ARG A 180 -3.91 -22.48 -12.71
CA ARG A 180 -3.83 -22.77 -14.15
C ARG A 180 -2.55 -23.50 -14.48
#